data_AF-A0A558BQM0-F1
#
_entry.id   AF-A0A558BQM0-F1
#
_cell.length_a   1.000
_cell.length_b   1.000
_cell.length_c   1.000
_cell.angle_alpha   90.00
_cell.angle_beta   90.00
_cell.angle_gamma   90.00
#
_symmetry.space_group_name_H-M   'P 1'
#
loop_
_entity.id
_entity.type
_entity.pdbx_description
1 polymer ?
#
loop_
_entity_poly.entity_id
_entity_poly.type
_entity_poly.pdbx_seq_one_letter_code
_entity_poly.pdbx_strand_id
1 'polypeptide(L)' 'MARVSRATTAENSERGWLAGVRAEEKVLRDVQESKAVRTVAGHSLDAVECAQLLEMLGLHAEMGKPGVH' A
#
# COMPACT_ATOMS: atom_id res chain seq x y z
N MET A 1 42.03 2.03 12.71
CA MET A 1 40.69 2.48 12.28
C MET A 1 39.96 1.36 11.52
N ALA A 2 39.47 0.32 12.19
CA ALA A 2 38.82 -0.83 11.52
C ALA A 2 37.43 -1.19 12.10
N ARG A 3 36.93 -0.41 13.06
CA ARG A 3 35.66 -0.66 13.76
C ARG A 3 34.46 0.04 13.10
N VAL A 4 34.72 1.02 12.23
CA VAL A 4 33.68 1.81 11.53
C VAL A 4 33.06 1.02 10.38
N SER A 5 33.83 0.20 9.66
CA SER A 5 33.38 -0.48 8.44
C SER A 5 32.35 -1.60 8.66
N ARG A 6 32.33 -2.22 9.84
CA ARG A 6 31.38 -3.30 10.16
C ARG A 6 30.01 -2.78 10.60
N ALA A 7 29.98 -1.62 11.28
CA ALA A 7 28.74 -0.99 11.71
C ALA A 7 27.94 -0.43 10.51
N THR A 8 28.63 0.17 9.55
CA THR A 8 28.00 0.73 8.34
C THR A 8 27.45 -0.35 7.40
N THR A 9 28.08 -1.53 7.34
CA THR A 9 27.59 -2.65 6.53
C THR A 9 26.37 -3.32 7.14
N ALA A 10 26.36 -3.51 8.47
CA ALA A 10 25.18 -4.02 9.18
C ALA A 10 23.96 -3.09 9.02
N GLU A 11 24.14 -1.79 9.24
CA GLU A 11 23.08 -0.79 9.09
C GLU A 11 22.54 -0.70 7.64
N ASN A 12 23.41 -0.91 6.64
CA ASN A 12 22.99 -0.94 5.23
C ASN A 12 22.20 -2.22 4.90
N SER A 13 22.61 -3.38 5.44
CA SER A 13 21.84 -4.62 5.33
C SER A 13 20.47 -4.52 6.00
N GLU A 14 20.38 -3.92 7.18
CA GLU A 14 19.11 -3.72 7.90
C GLU A 14 18.18 -2.78 7.14
N ARG A 15 18.70 -1.67 6.60
CA ARG A 15 17.92 -0.77 5.73
C ARG A 15 17.42 -1.47 4.47
N GLY A 16 18.25 -2.32 3.84
CA GLY A 16 17.87 -3.10 2.66
C GLY A 16 16.78 -4.13 2.97
N TRP A 17 16.90 -4.83 4.09
CA TRP A 17 15.87 -5.78 4.55
C TRP A 17 14.54 -5.07 4.84
N LEU A 18 14.56 -3.97 5.59
CA LEU A 18 13.37 -3.17 5.86
C LEU A 18 12.76 -2.57 4.59
N ALA A 19 13.58 -2.24 3.58
CA ALA A 19 13.08 -1.79 2.28
C ALA A 19 12.33 -2.91 1.55
N GLY A 20 12.84 -4.15 1.58
CA GLY A 20 12.15 -5.32 1.04
C GLY A 20 10.79 -5.55 1.72
N VAL A 21 10.78 -5.57 3.06
CA VAL A 21 9.54 -5.73 3.84
C VAL A 21 8.52 -4.64 3.51
N ARG A 22 8.95 -3.37 3.43
CA ARG A 22 8.04 -2.26 3.06
C ARG A 22 7.49 -2.39 1.64
N ALA A 23 8.27 -2.91 0.70
CA ALA A 23 7.81 -3.13 -0.66
C ALA A 23 6.73 -4.23 -0.71
N GLU A 24 6.94 -5.34 -0.01
CA GLU A 24 5.95 -6.43 0.11
C GLU A 24 4.65 -5.94 0.78
N GLU A 25 4.77 -5.23 1.90
CA GLU A 25 3.63 -4.63 2.59
C GLU A 25 2.86 -3.66 1.69
N LYS A 26 3.55 -2.88 0.86
CA LYS A 26 2.91 -1.98 -0.10
C LYS A 26 2.09 -2.77 -1.12
N VAL A 27 2.61 -3.86 -1.67
CA VAL A 27 1.87 -4.68 -2.64
C VAL A 27 0.60 -5.26 -2.01
N LEU A 28 0.71 -5.79 -0.79
CA LEU A 28 -0.44 -6.34 -0.06
C LEU A 28 -1.48 -5.25 0.25
N ARG A 29 -1.02 -4.07 0.66
CA ARG A 29 -1.85 -2.88 0.87
C ARG A 29 -2.59 -2.50 -0.41
N ASP A 30 -1.89 -2.34 -1.52
CA ASP A 30 -2.48 -1.92 -2.81
C ASP A 30 -3.59 -2.92 -3.24
N VAL A 31 -3.35 -4.24 -3.07
CA VAL A 31 -4.34 -5.29 -3.35
C VAL A 31 -5.56 -5.16 -2.44
N GLN A 32 -5.36 -4.88 -1.15
CA GLN A 32 -6.45 -4.73 -0.19
C GLN A 32 -7.27 -3.47 -0.45
N GLU A 33 -6.62 -2.35 -0.77
CA GLU A 33 -7.27 -1.08 -1.13
C GLU A 33 -8.12 -1.25 -2.39
N SER A 34 -7.59 -1.94 -3.41
CA SER A 34 -8.34 -2.24 -4.64
C SER A 34 -9.60 -3.08 -4.36
N LYS A 35 -9.48 -4.11 -3.51
CA LYS A 35 -10.63 -4.90 -3.07
C LYS A 35 -11.66 -4.07 -2.30
N ALA A 36 -11.20 -3.25 -1.37
CA ALA A 36 -12.07 -2.40 -0.56
C ALA A 36 -12.89 -1.44 -1.44
N VAL A 37 -12.25 -0.79 -2.43
CA VAL A 37 -12.94 0.11 -3.36
C VAL A 37 -14.05 -0.62 -4.12
N ARG A 38 -13.76 -1.82 -4.63
CA ARG A 38 -14.74 -2.63 -5.36
C ARG A 38 -15.88 -3.11 -4.47
N THR A 39 -15.58 -3.46 -3.22
CA THR A 39 -16.60 -3.82 -2.23
C THR A 39 -17.51 -2.64 -1.94
N VAL A 40 -16.98 -1.45 -1.66
CA VAL A 40 -17.79 -0.25 -1.42
C VAL A 40 -18.67 0.07 -2.63
N ALA A 41 -18.10 0.03 -3.83
CA ALA A 41 -18.85 0.28 -5.07
C ALA A 41 -19.98 -0.74 -5.30
N GLY A 42 -19.79 -2.00 -4.89
CA GLY A 42 -20.83 -3.04 -4.99
C GLY A 42 -21.93 -2.95 -3.94
N HIS A 43 -21.72 -2.20 -2.86
CA HIS A 43 -22.67 -2.06 -1.75
C HIS A 43 -23.30 -0.67 -1.63
N SER A 44 -22.80 0.33 -2.36
CA SER A 44 -23.36 1.68 -2.38
C SER A 44 -24.60 1.73 -3.28
N LEU A 45 -25.58 2.55 -2.91
CA LEU A 45 -26.80 2.78 -3.67
C LEU A 45 -26.57 3.70 -4.87
N ASP A 46 -25.64 4.65 -4.76
CA ASP A 46 -25.30 5.58 -5.82
C ASP A 46 -23.82 6.01 -5.80
N ALA A 47 -23.42 6.76 -6.83
CA ALA A 47 -22.04 7.20 -7.03
C ALA A 47 -21.59 8.27 -6.01
N VAL A 48 -22.52 9.06 -5.45
CA VAL A 48 -22.23 10.11 -4.48
C VAL A 48 -21.94 9.48 -3.12
N GLU A 49 -22.80 8.55 -2.69
CA GLU A 49 -22.61 7.77 -1.48
C GLU A 49 -21.30 6.96 -1.54
N CYS A 50 -21.04 6.30 -2.67
CA CYS A 50 -19.79 5.58 -2.90
C CYS A 50 -18.57 6.50 -2.72
N ALA A 51 -18.59 7.69 -3.31
CA ALA A 51 -17.49 8.65 -3.19
C ALA A 51 -17.25 9.09 -1.73
N GLN A 52 -18.33 9.37 -0.98
CA GLN A 52 -18.24 9.76 0.43
C GLN A 52 -17.68 8.63 1.31
N LEU A 53 -18.14 7.39 1.08
CA LEU A 53 -17.65 6.22 1.82
C LEU A 53 -16.18 5.94 1.51
N LEU A 54 -15.74 6.09 0.26
CA LEU A 54 -14.33 5.97 -0.11
C LEU A 54 -13.48 7.06 0.56
N GLU A 55 -13.95 8.31 0.57
CA GLU A 55 -13.26 9.43 1.22
C GLU A 55 -13.08 9.18 2.73
N MET A 56 -14.11 8.70 3.42
CA MET A 56 -14.02 8.33 4.84
C MET A 56 -12.98 7.24 5.12
N LEU A 57 -12.76 6.33 4.16
CA LEU A 57 -11.80 5.24 4.27
C LEU A 57 -10.40 5.64 3.78
N GLY A 58 -10.21 6.87 3.28
CA GLY A 58 -8.96 7.31 2.66
C GLY A 58 -8.64 6.60 1.35
N LEU A 59 -9.67 6.09 0.66
CA LEU A 59 -9.57 5.37 -0.60
C LEU A 59 -9.97 6.27 -1.78
N HIS A 60 -9.46 5.95 -2.96
CA HIS A 60 -9.81 6.62 -4.20
C HIS A 60 -10.41 5.62 -5.19
N ALA A 61 -11.42 6.05 -5.95
CA ALA A 61 -12.06 5.22 -6.98
C ALA A 61 -11.05 4.64 -7.99
N GLU A 62 -9.96 5.37 -8.25
CA GLU A 62 -8.86 4.97 -9.11
C GLU A 62 -8.15 3.68 -8.66
N MET A 63 -8.11 3.40 -7.34
CA MET A 63 -7.48 2.20 -6.77
C MET A 63 -8.27 0.91 -7.07
N GLY A 64 -9.56 1.03 -7.38
CA GLY A 64 -10.42 -0.11 -7.74
C GLY A 64 -10.31 -0.54 -9.21
N LYS A 65 -9.54 0.19 -10.02
CA LYS A 65 -9.35 -0.12 -11.44
C LYS A 65 -8.58 -1.43 -11.57
N PRO A 66 -9.00 -2.38 -12.43
CA PRO A 66 -8.21 -3.57 -12.69
C PRO A 66 -6.86 -3.12 -13.24
N GLY A 67 -5.80 -3.36 -12.48
CA GLY A 67 -4.45 -3.05 -12.92
C GLY A 67 -4.22 -3.74 -14.25
N VAL A 68 -3.92 -2.95 -15.29
CA VAL A 68 -3.33 -3.46 -16.53
C VAL A 68 -1.90 -3.84 -16.18
N HIS A 69 -1.73 -5.02 -15.61
CA HIS A 69 -0.45 -5.68 -15.40
C HIS A 69 -0.22 -6.70 -16.50
#